data_AF-A0A4U9ITK6-F1
#
_entry.id   AF-A0A4U9ITK6-F1
#
_cell.length_a   1.000
_cell.length_b   1.000
_cell.length_c   1.000
_cell.angle_alpha   90.00
_cell.angle_beta   90.00
_cell.angle_gamma   90.00
#
_symmetry.space_group_name_H-M   'P 1'
#
loop_
_entity.id
_entity.type
_entity.pdbx_description
1 polymer ?
#
loop_
_entity_poly.entity_id
_entity_poly.type
_entity_poly.pdbx_seq_one_letter_code
_entity_poly.pdbx_strand_id
1 'polypeptide(L)' 'MVIGEDLGTVPVEIVSKLRDSGVYSYKVLYFENDLEKNFRAPEAYPEQSMAVATTHDLPTLRGWWDSGDLTPWQDAGAIP' A
#
# COMPACT_ATOMS: atom_id res chain seq x y z
N MET A 1 -18.52 -8.69 5.99
CA MET A 1 -17.05 -8.58 5.81
C MET A 1 -16.61 -7.17 6.18
N VAL A 2 -15.37 -7.01 6.65
CA VAL A 2 -14.78 -5.70 7.00
C VAL A 2 -13.35 -5.69 6.47
N ILE A 3 -12.95 -4.58 5.85
CA ILE A 3 -11.59 -4.36 5.34
C ILE A 3 -11.02 -3.16 6.10
N GLY A 4 -9.88 -3.36 6.74
CA GLY A 4 -9.14 -2.30 7.40
C GLY A 4 -8.08 -1.77 6.45
N GLU A 5 -8.13 -0.48 6.17
CA GLU A 5 -7.04 0.21 5.48
C GLU A 5 -5.87 0.34 6.48
N ASP A 6 -4.96 -0.62 6.45
CA ASP A 6 -3.83 -0.77 7.37
C ASP A 6 -2.51 -0.36 6.69
N LEU A 7 -2.51 0.81 6.04
CA LEU A 7 -1.35 1.36 5.33
C LEU A 7 -0.46 2.22 6.26
N GLY A 8 0.82 2.33 5.90
CA GLY A 8 1.79 3.15 6.64
C GLY A 8 2.33 2.47 7.90
N THR A 9 2.62 3.27 8.94
CA THR A 9 3.22 2.77 10.19
C THR A 9 2.14 2.23 11.12
N VAL A 10 1.80 0.95 10.94
CA VAL A 10 0.83 0.25 11.81
C VAL A 10 1.55 -0.40 12.99
N PRO A 11 1.10 -0.17 14.25
CA PRO A 11 1.67 -0.84 15.41
C PRO A 11 1.54 -2.37 15.31
N VAL A 12 2.60 -3.10 15.67
CA VAL A 12 2.67 -4.57 15.52
C VAL A 12 1.53 -5.26 16.29
N GLU A 13 1.14 -4.72 17.44
CA GLU A 13 0.05 -5.23 18.26
C GLU A 13 -1.34 -5.07 17.64
N ILE A 14 -1.52 -4.18 16.66
CA ILE A 14 -2.78 -3.98 15.95
C ILE A 14 -2.93 -4.99 14.82
N VAL A 15 -1.84 -5.36 14.16
CA VAL A 15 -1.86 -6.29 13.01
C VAL A 15 -2.47 -7.63 13.40
N SER A 16 -2.03 -8.22 14.52
CA SER A 16 -2.57 -9.50 14.99
C SER A 16 -4.04 -9.37 15.41
N LYS A 17 -4.40 -8.29 16.13
CA LYS A 17 -5.78 -8.06 16.58
C LYS A 17 -6.77 -7.94 15.43
N LEU A 18 -6.42 -7.21 14.38
CA LEU A 18 -7.27 -7.06 13.19
C LEU A 18 -7.45 -8.41 12.47
N ARG A 19 -6.35 -9.12 12.26
CA ARG A 19 -6.38 -10.45 11.64
C ARG A 19 -7.26 -11.42 12.43
N ASP A 20 -7.03 -11.53 13.73
CA ASP A 20 -7.74 -12.46 14.61
C ASP A 20 -9.23 -12.08 14.77
N SER A 21 -9.58 -10.81 14.51
CA SER A 21 -10.96 -10.33 14.45
C SER A 21 -11.64 -10.54 13.08
N GLY A 22 -10.96 -11.18 12.12
CA GLY A 22 -11.48 -11.42 10.77
C GLY A 22 -11.54 -10.17 9.88
N VAL A 23 -10.79 -9.11 10.25
CA VAL A 23 -10.65 -7.91 9.42
C VAL A 23 -9.60 -8.18 8.34
N TYR A 24 -9.95 -7.91 7.08
CA TYR A 24 -9.03 -8.08 5.95
C TYR A 24 -8.06 -6.90 5.89
N SER A 25 -6.77 -7.20 5.71
CA SER A 25 -5.76 -6.18 5.44
C SER A 25 -5.92 -5.59 4.04
N TYR A 26 -5.29 -4.44 3.81
CA TYR A 26 -5.18 -3.78 2.54
C TYR A 26 -3.74 -3.85 2.03
N LYS A 27 -3.53 -4.30 0.79
CA LYS A 27 -2.21 -4.48 0.19
C LYS A 27 -2.12 -3.75 -1.13
N VAL A 28 -1.38 -2.64 -1.15
CA VAL A 28 -1.18 -1.81 -2.34
C VAL A 28 0.14 -2.22 -3.00
N LEU A 29 0.07 -2.63 -4.26
CA LEU A 29 1.23 -3.14 -5.03
C LEU A 29 2.48 -2.27 -4.90
N TYR A 30 2.33 -0.94 -4.95
CA TYR A 30 3.46 0.00 -4.88
C TYR A 30 4.25 -0.08 -3.57
N PHE A 31 3.65 -0.59 -2.49
CA PHE A 31 4.27 -0.69 -1.17
C PHE A 31 4.74 -2.10 -0.84
N GLU A 32 4.34 -3.11 -1.60
CA GLU A 32 4.68 -4.52 -1.36
C GLU A 32 6.06 -4.87 -1.97
N ASN A 33 7.09 -4.12 -1.57
CA ASN A 33 8.50 -4.37 -1.85
C ASN A 33 9.34 -4.18 -0.59
N ASP A 34 10.49 -4.84 -0.54
CA ASP A 34 11.46 -4.66 0.54
C ASP A 34 12.35 -3.41 0.34
N LEU A 35 13.32 -3.22 1.23
CA LEU A 35 14.27 -2.11 1.16
C LEU A 35 15.17 -2.16 -0.08
N GLU A 36 15.32 -3.32 -0.69
CA GLU A 36 16.12 -3.56 -1.91
C GLU A 36 15.27 -3.48 -3.19
N LYS A 37 13.97 -3.14 -3.08
CA LYS A 37 12.98 -3.06 -4.17
C LYS A 37 12.63 -4.41 -4.79
N ASN A 38 12.82 -5.51 -4.08
CA ASN A 38 12.26 -6.79 -4.48
C ASN A 38 10.78 -6.82 -4.14
N PHE A 39 9.92 -6.99 -5.15
CA PHE A 39 8.48 -7.10 -4.95
C PHE A 39 8.10 -8.44 -4.33
N ARG A 40 7.10 -8.41 -3.44
CA ARG A 40 6.49 -9.61 -2.85
C ARG A 40 5.93 -10.50 -3.96
N ALA A 41 6.30 -11.78 -3.94
CA ALA A 41 5.74 -12.78 -4.84
C ALA A 41 4.21 -12.89 -4.65
N PRO A 42 3.42 -13.10 -5.72
CA PRO A 42 1.95 -13.17 -5.62
C PRO A 42 1.45 -14.17 -4.57
N GLU A 43 2.10 -15.32 -4.46
CA GLU A 43 1.72 -16.40 -3.52
C GLU A 43 2.02 -16.06 -2.06
N ALA A 44 2.86 -15.04 -1.82
CA ALA A 44 3.23 -14.58 -0.50
C ALA A 44 2.33 -13.46 0.03
N TYR A 45 1.29 -13.04 -0.71
CA TYR A 45 0.28 -12.12 -0.22
C TYR A 45 -0.59 -12.80 0.85
N PRO A 46 -0.93 -12.12 1.96
CA PRO A 46 -1.78 -12.71 2.98
C PRO A 46 -3.17 -13.07 2.41
N GLU A 47 -3.63 -14.28 2.68
CA GLU A 47 -4.95 -14.75 2.21
C GLU A 47 -6.10 -13.84 2.70
N GLN A 48 -6.03 -13.38 3.95
CA GLN A 48 -6.99 -12.44 4.53
C GLN A 48 -6.64 -10.98 4.19
N SER A 49 -6.52 -10.68 2.90
CA SER A 49 -6.29 -9.31 2.42
C SER A 49 -6.99 -9.00 1.10
N MET A 50 -7.12 -7.70 0.82
CA MET A 50 -7.48 -7.19 -0.50
C MET A 50 -6.22 -6.62 -1.15
N ALA A 51 -5.85 -7.18 -2.30
CA ALA A 51 -4.76 -6.67 -3.12
C ALA A 51 -5.28 -5.68 -4.17
N VAL A 52 -4.66 -4.51 -4.26
CA VAL A 52 -4.98 -3.47 -5.24
C VAL A 52 -3.71 -2.94 -5.90
N ALA A 53 -3.85 -2.45 -7.14
CA ALA A 53 -2.73 -1.80 -7.83
C ALA A 53 -2.40 -0.43 -7.21
N THR A 54 -3.43 0.36 -6.89
CA THR A 54 -3.34 1.73 -6.37
C THR A 54 -4.59 2.07 -5.55
N THR A 55 -4.62 3.25 -4.92
CA THR A 55 -5.79 3.82 -4.22
C THR A 55 -6.19 5.16 -4.85
N HIS A 56 -7.24 5.80 -4.33
CA HIS A 56 -7.62 7.15 -4.76
C HIS A 56 -6.64 8.23 -4.28
N ASP A 57 -5.79 7.93 -3.29
CA ASP A 57 -4.76 8.82 -2.77
C ASP A 57 -3.42 8.71 -3.52
N LEU A 58 -3.29 7.71 -4.39
CA LEU A 58 -2.06 7.37 -5.08
C LEU A 58 -2.21 7.57 -6.59
N PRO A 59 -1.10 7.76 -7.33
CA PRO A 59 -1.16 7.84 -8.77
C PRO A 59 -1.82 6.61 -9.39
N THR A 60 -2.45 6.80 -10.55
CA THR A 60 -2.80 5.67 -11.42
C THR A 60 -1.55 4.90 -11.83
N LEU A 61 -1.71 3.67 -12.34
CA LEU A 61 -0.58 2.87 -12.85
C LEU A 61 0.30 3.63 -13.85
N ARG A 62 -0.32 4.39 -14.75
CA ARG A 62 0.43 5.23 -15.70
C ARG A 62 1.13 6.40 -15.00
N GLY A 63 0.44 7.08 -14.09
CA GLY A 63 1.03 8.19 -13.33
C GLY A 63 2.25 7.74 -12.54
N TRP A 64 2.18 6.57 -11.89
CA TRP A 64 3.29 5.98 -11.15
C TRP A 64 4.46 5.61 -12.07
N TRP A 65 4.17 4.96 -13.20
CA TRP A 65 5.19 4.57 -14.18
C TRP A 65 5.96 5.77 -14.75
N ASP A 66 5.25 6.85 -15.04
CA ASP A 66 5.82 8.07 -15.61
C ASP A 66 6.36 9.03 -14.53
N SER A 67 6.31 8.66 -13.24
CA SER A 67 6.61 9.53 -12.09
C SER A 67 5.83 10.86 -12.09
N GLY A 68 4.65 10.86 -12.70
CA GLY A 68 3.84 12.06 -12.95
C GLY A 68 3.18 12.64 -11.70
N ASP A 69 3.15 11.90 -10.59
CA ASP A 69 2.73 12.41 -9.28
C ASP A 69 3.77 13.33 -8.65
N LEU A 70 5.07 13.16 -8.94
CA LEU A 70 6.13 13.92 -8.28
C LEU A 70 6.10 15.41 -8.65
N THR A 71 5.77 15.75 -9.91
CA THR A 71 5.74 17.15 -10.38
C THR A 71 4.73 18.01 -9.61
N PRO A 72 3.45 17.60 -9.46
CA PRO A 72 2.51 18.32 -8.60
C PRO A 72 2.99 18.54 -7.16
N TRP A 73 3.66 17.55 -6.56
CA TRP A 73 4.17 17.68 -5.19
C TRP A 73 5.36 18.64 -5.08
N GLN A 74 6.23 18.69 -6.09
CA GLN A 74 7.31 19.67 -6.20
C GLN A 74 6.75 21.08 -6.40
N ASP A 75 5.79 21.25 -7.31
CA ASP A 75 5.14 22.54 -7.58
C ASP A 75 4.39 23.07 -6.35
N ALA A 76 3.82 22.18 -5.54
CA ALA A 76 3.18 22.51 -4.27
C ALA A 76 4.17 22.77 -3.12
N GLY A 77 5.47 22.55 -3.33
CA GLY A 77 6.52 22.71 -2.32
C GLY A 77 6.51 21.64 -1.22
N ALA A 78 5.81 20.53 -1.42
CA ALA A 78 5.77 19.41 -0.48
C ALA A 78 7.03 18.52 -0.58
N ILE A 79 7.66 18.49 -1.75
CA ILE A 79 8.96 17.87 -2.00
C ILE A 79 9.92 18.99 -2.40
N PRO A 80 11.02 19.20 -1.64
CA PRO A 80 11.97 20.27 -1.91
C PRO A 80 12.77 20.09 -3.20
#